data_AF-A0A317N3N3-F1
#
_entry.id   AF-A0A317N3N3-F1
#
_cell.length_a   1.000
_cell.length_b   1.000
_cell.length_c   1.000
_cell.angle_alpha   90.00
_cell.angle_beta   90.00
_cell.angle_gamma   90.00
#
_symmetry.space_group_name_H-M   'P 1'
#
loop_
_entity.id
_entity.type
_entity.pdbx_description
1 polymer ?
#
loop_
_entity_poly.entity_id
_entity_poly.type
_entity_poly.pdbx_seq_one_letter_code
_entity_poly.pdbx_strand_id
1 'polypeptide(L)'
;MITIDQDQYDRLLQGDPQGFIAETYRFLCDTQPGAMRGIPEHLMLDMIAAAIARARRHGFDSDEQVMGFVGLMFEIAPNFDEEPTLRAILDDRSRPAAERWEALFADTPELTQAWERAAYPTFYDHKAWLGPES
;
A
#
# COMPACT_ATOMS: atom_id res chain seq x y z
N MET A 1 -19.97 -5.17 -26.60
CA MET A 1 -18.81 -4.52 -25.95
C MET A 1 -19.11 -4.54 -24.47
N ILE A 2 -18.40 -5.35 -23.69
CA ILE A 2 -18.63 -5.45 -22.24
C ILE A 2 -17.76 -4.37 -21.60
N THR A 3 -18.40 -3.34 -21.05
CA THR A 3 -17.71 -2.35 -20.21
C THR A 3 -17.77 -2.88 -18.79
N ILE A 4 -16.65 -3.35 -18.27
CA ILE A 4 -16.53 -3.74 -16.87
C ILE A 4 -16.39 -2.44 -16.06
N ASP A 5 -17.29 -2.23 -15.11
CA ASP A 5 -17.24 -1.11 -14.15
C ASP A 5 -16.17 -1.40 -13.07
N GLN A 6 -15.60 -0.35 -12.46
CA GLN A 6 -14.53 -0.45 -11.46
C GLN A 6 -14.91 -1.40 -10.30
N ASP A 7 -16.17 -1.36 -9.84
CA ASP A 7 -16.67 -2.26 -8.79
C ASP A 7 -16.70 -3.74 -9.19
N GLN A 8 -16.85 -4.02 -10.48
CA GLN A 8 -16.84 -5.39 -11.01
C GLN A 8 -15.41 -5.89 -11.23
N TYR A 9 -14.51 -4.98 -11.58
CA TYR A 9 -13.09 -5.27 -11.74
C TYR A 9 -12.45 -5.63 -10.39
N ASP A 10 -12.71 -4.81 -9.37
CA ASP A 10 -12.26 -5.02 -7.99
C ASP A 10 -12.72 -6.38 -7.44
N ARG A 11 -13.99 -6.72 -7.62
CA ARG A 11 -14.52 -8.03 -7.16
C ARG A 11 -13.91 -9.23 -7.88
N LEU A 12 -13.56 -9.07 -9.16
CA LEU A 12 -12.97 -10.14 -9.95
C LEU A 12 -11.53 -10.40 -9.49
N LEU A 13 -10.78 -9.35 -9.18
CA LEU A 13 -9.40 -9.42 -8.69
C LEU A 13 -9.31 -9.85 -7.23
N GLN A 14 -10.29 -9.49 -6.39
CA GLN A 14 -10.43 -10.07 -5.04
C GLN A 14 -10.55 -11.61 -5.08
N GLY A 15 -11.10 -12.18 -6.16
CA GLY A 15 -11.18 -13.62 -6.40
C GLY A 15 -9.92 -14.25 -7.02
N ASP A 16 -8.99 -13.45 -7.52
CA ASP A 16 -7.73 -13.88 -8.13
C ASP A 16 -6.52 -13.13 -7.51
N PRO A 17 -6.03 -13.59 -6.34
CA PRO A 17 -4.90 -12.97 -5.67
C PRO A 17 -3.64 -12.86 -6.53
N GLN A 18 -3.40 -13.83 -7.43
CA GLN A 18 -2.22 -13.85 -8.29
C GLN A 18 -2.36 -12.82 -9.43
N GLY A 19 -3.55 -12.73 -10.02
CA GLY A 19 -3.89 -11.68 -10.99
C GLY A 19 -3.72 -10.28 -10.41
N PHE A 20 -4.20 -10.07 -9.19
CA PHE A 20 -4.08 -8.77 -8.51
C PHE A 20 -2.63 -8.39 -8.16
N ILE A 21 -1.80 -9.35 -7.73
CA ILE A 21 -0.35 -9.13 -7.53
C ILE A 21 0.31 -8.72 -8.84
N ALA A 22 0.04 -9.43 -9.94
CA ALA A 22 0.62 -9.14 -11.25
C ALA A 22 0.16 -7.78 -11.80
N GLU A 23 -1.05 -7.34 -11.47
CA GLU A 23 -1.55 -6.01 -11.81
C GLU A 23 -0.88 -4.91 -10.99
N THR A 24 -0.79 -5.11 -9.69
CA THR A 24 -0.07 -4.19 -8.80
C THR A 24 1.39 -4.05 -9.24
N TYR A 25 2.04 -5.14 -9.63
CA TYR A 25 3.39 -5.12 -10.19
C TYR A 25 3.48 -4.24 -11.45
N ARG A 26 2.57 -4.43 -12.42
CA ARG A 26 2.51 -3.60 -13.64
C ARG A 26 2.32 -2.13 -13.30
N PHE A 27 1.39 -1.82 -12.41
CA PHE A 27 1.14 -0.45 -11.94
C PHE A 27 2.39 0.19 -11.33
N LEU A 28 3.15 -0.52 -10.49
CA LEU A 28 4.38 -0.01 -9.88
C LEU A 28 5.51 0.16 -10.91
N CYS A 29 5.61 -0.73 -11.90
CA CYS A 29 6.54 -0.55 -13.01
C CYS A 29 6.25 0.71 -13.82
N ASP A 30 4.97 1.04 -14.04
CA ASP A 30 4.57 2.22 -14.80
C ASP A 30 4.70 3.51 -14.01
N THR A 31 4.32 3.50 -12.73
CA THR A 31 4.26 4.71 -11.89
C THR A 31 5.55 5.01 -11.13
N GLN A 32 6.30 3.98 -10.73
CA GLN A 32 7.49 4.10 -9.89
C GLN A 32 8.67 3.23 -10.37
N PRO A 33 9.11 3.36 -11.64
CA PRO A 33 10.17 2.51 -12.21
C PRO A 33 11.51 2.61 -11.46
N GLY A 34 11.74 3.71 -10.73
CA GLY A 34 12.91 3.89 -9.87
C GLY A 34 12.94 2.93 -8.67
N ALA A 35 11.80 2.74 -8.00
CA ALA A 35 11.67 1.86 -6.85
C ALA A 35 11.83 0.37 -7.24
N MET A 36 11.50 0.04 -8.49
CA MET A 36 11.58 -1.31 -9.04
C MET A 36 13.00 -1.70 -9.50
N ARG A 37 13.90 -0.73 -9.65
CA ARG A 37 15.18 -0.93 -10.33
C ARG A 37 16.13 -1.79 -9.48
N GLY A 38 16.62 -2.87 -10.07
CA GLY A 38 17.66 -3.71 -9.47
C GLY A 38 17.15 -4.77 -8.51
N ILE A 39 15.83 -4.87 -8.32
CA ILE A 39 15.19 -5.94 -7.55
C ILE A 39 14.72 -7.02 -8.53
N PRO A 40 15.07 -8.30 -8.32
CA PRO A 40 14.54 -9.41 -9.10
C PRO A 40 13.00 -9.48 -9.05
N GLU A 41 12.37 -9.78 -10.18
CA GLU A 41 10.90 -9.83 -10.31
C GLU A 41 10.24 -10.71 -9.24
N HIS A 42 10.75 -11.93 -9.00
CA HIS A 42 10.17 -12.82 -8.00
C HIS A 42 10.15 -12.21 -6.58
N LEU A 43 11.24 -11.55 -6.16
CA LEU A 43 11.28 -10.85 -4.87
C LEU A 43 10.30 -9.68 -4.85
N MET A 44 10.12 -9.00 -5.98
CA MET A 44 9.15 -7.92 -6.09
C MET A 44 7.71 -8.43 -5.91
N LEU A 45 7.38 -9.56 -6.53
CA LEU A 45 6.07 -10.18 -6.38
C LEU A 45 5.81 -10.60 -4.92
N ASP A 46 6.82 -11.14 -4.24
CA ASP A 46 6.74 -11.48 -2.81
C ASP A 46 6.52 -10.23 -1.93
N MET A 47 7.26 -9.15 -2.20
CA MET A 47 7.11 -7.86 -1.50
C MET A 47 5.70 -7.27 -1.70
N ILE A 48 5.18 -7.31 -2.93
CA ILE A 48 3.84 -6.86 -3.27
C ILE A 48 2.79 -7.71 -2.54
N ALA A 49 2.95 -9.03 -2.51
CA ALA A 49 2.04 -9.91 -1.77
C ALA A 49 2.02 -9.59 -0.27
N ALA A 50 3.19 -9.34 0.33
CA ALA A 50 3.30 -8.93 1.73
C ALA A 50 2.63 -7.56 1.98
N ALA A 51 2.84 -6.59 1.10
CA ALA A 51 2.24 -5.27 1.17
C ALA A 51 0.71 -5.31 1.03
N ILE A 52 0.18 -6.12 0.12
CA ILE A 52 -1.28 -6.36 -0.03
C ILE A 52 -1.85 -6.94 1.26
N ALA A 53 -1.19 -7.95 1.83
CA ALA A 53 -1.62 -8.53 3.10
C ALA A 53 -1.60 -7.51 4.24
N ARG A 54 -0.63 -6.59 4.24
CA ARG A 54 -0.51 -5.49 5.20
C ARG A 54 -1.63 -4.45 5.04
N ALA A 55 -1.91 -4.00 3.82
CA ALA A 55 -3.02 -3.10 3.53
C ALA A 55 -4.37 -3.69 4.00
N ARG A 56 -4.60 -4.98 3.73
CA ARG A 56 -5.82 -5.70 4.17
C ARG A 56 -5.94 -5.80 5.69
N ARG A 57 -4.85 -5.80 6.46
CA ARG A 57 -4.91 -5.73 7.93
C ARG A 57 -5.44 -4.40 8.43
N HIS A 58 -5.19 -3.31 7.71
CA HIS A 58 -5.86 -2.04 7.94
C HIS A 58 -7.30 -2.02 7.39
N GLY A 59 -7.82 -3.13 6.87
CA GLY A 59 -9.21 -3.24 6.37
C GLY A 59 -9.46 -2.37 5.15
N PHE A 60 -8.46 -2.25 4.27
CA PHE A 60 -8.64 -1.77 2.91
C PHE A 60 -9.00 -2.95 2.02
N ASP A 61 -10.14 -2.85 1.36
CA ASP A 61 -10.69 -3.93 0.53
C ASP A 61 -10.81 -3.53 -0.95
N SER A 62 -10.90 -2.23 -1.28
CA SER A 62 -10.89 -1.79 -2.69
C SER A 62 -9.49 -1.88 -3.28
N ASP A 63 -9.40 -2.22 -4.56
CA ASP A 63 -8.13 -2.40 -5.25
C ASP A 63 -7.32 -1.11 -5.29
N GLU A 64 -7.98 0.04 -5.49
CA GLU A 64 -7.35 1.37 -5.50
C GLU A 64 -6.62 1.67 -4.18
N GLN A 65 -7.28 1.47 -3.04
CA GLN A 65 -6.66 1.69 -1.72
C GLN A 65 -5.50 0.73 -1.46
N VAL A 66 -5.65 -0.53 -1.85
CA VAL A 66 -4.59 -1.53 -1.65
C VAL A 66 -3.38 -1.22 -2.52
N MET A 67 -3.58 -0.93 -3.82
CA MET A 67 -2.50 -0.54 -4.73
C MET A 67 -1.83 0.76 -4.29
N GLY A 68 -2.61 1.75 -3.83
CA GLY A 68 -2.08 2.98 -3.26
C GLY A 68 -1.23 2.73 -2.03
N PHE A 69 -1.69 1.86 -1.12
CA PHE A 69 -0.94 1.51 0.10
C PHE A 69 0.39 0.83 -0.24
N VAL A 70 0.36 -0.11 -1.19
CA VAL A 70 1.57 -0.77 -1.71
C VAL A 70 2.51 0.28 -2.31
N GLY A 71 1.98 1.21 -3.12
CA GLY A 71 2.75 2.31 -3.69
C GLY A 71 3.46 3.17 -2.64
N LEU A 72 2.78 3.51 -1.54
CA LEU A 72 3.37 4.25 -0.42
C LEU A 72 4.49 3.48 0.29
N MET A 73 4.36 2.15 0.41
CA MET A 73 5.44 1.32 0.98
C MET A 73 6.72 1.37 0.13
N PHE A 74 6.59 1.40 -1.20
CA PHE A 74 7.72 1.51 -2.12
C PHE A 74 8.30 2.93 -2.21
N GLU A 75 7.45 3.95 -2.15
CA GLU A 75 7.84 5.34 -2.34
C GLU A 75 8.45 5.95 -1.07
N ILE A 76 7.84 5.69 0.08
CA ILE A 76 8.19 6.35 1.35
C ILE A 76 9.03 5.42 2.23
N ALA A 77 8.40 4.39 2.77
CA ALA A 77 9.02 3.39 3.61
C ALA A 77 8.10 2.18 3.76
N PRO A 78 8.64 0.96 3.81
CA PRO A 78 7.83 -0.26 3.95
C PRO A 78 7.07 -0.37 5.27
N ASN A 79 7.43 0.45 6.24
CA ASN A 79 6.80 0.51 7.56
C ASN A 79 6.16 1.88 7.83
N PHE A 80 5.85 2.69 6.81
CA PHE A 80 5.25 4.02 6.99
C PHE A 80 4.00 3.98 7.88
N ASP A 81 3.23 2.90 7.79
CA ASP A 81 2.01 2.62 8.55
C ASP A 81 2.25 2.39 10.05
N GLU A 82 3.51 2.28 10.48
CA GLU A 82 3.89 2.22 11.89
C GLU A 82 4.14 3.60 12.50
N GLU A 83 4.19 4.66 11.68
CA GLU A 83 4.36 6.02 12.18
C GLU A 83 3.15 6.37 13.06
N PRO A 84 3.33 6.86 14.30
CA PRO A 84 2.23 6.95 15.26
C PRO A 84 0.98 7.72 14.79
N THR A 85 1.16 8.79 14.02
CA THR A 85 0.07 9.64 13.49
C THR A 85 -0.62 8.95 12.32
N LEU A 86 0.15 8.40 11.37
CA LEU A 86 -0.38 7.68 10.23
C LEU A 86 -1.13 6.42 10.68
N ARG A 87 -0.54 5.67 11.61
CA ARG A 87 -1.14 4.49 12.23
C ARG A 87 -2.46 4.82 12.92
N ALA A 88 -2.53 5.92 13.67
CA ALA A 88 -3.76 6.32 14.35
C ALA A 88 -4.92 6.56 13.36
N ILE A 89 -4.62 7.12 12.19
CA ILE A 89 -5.60 7.30 11.11
C ILE A 89 -5.97 5.95 10.49
N LEU A 90 -4.97 5.14 10.16
CA LEU A 90 -5.14 3.82 9.54
C LEU A 90 -5.94 2.85 10.42
N ASP A 91 -5.77 2.90 11.74
CA ASP A 91 -6.42 1.98 12.68
C ASP A 91 -7.76 2.50 13.24
N ASP A 92 -8.21 3.72 12.87
CA ASP A 92 -9.47 4.31 13.35
C ASP A 92 -10.72 3.61 12.80
N ARG A 93 -11.10 2.49 13.42
CA ARG A 93 -12.29 1.70 13.04
C ARG A 93 -13.62 2.41 13.26
N SER A 94 -13.64 3.61 13.85
CA SER A 94 -14.85 4.42 13.89
C SER A 94 -15.19 5.05 12.54
N ARG A 95 -14.23 5.07 11.59
CA ARG A 95 -14.39 5.62 10.24
C ARG A 95 -14.35 4.53 9.16
N PRO A 96 -15.16 4.69 8.08
CA PRO A 96 -15.02 3.87 6.87
C PRO A 96 -13.60 3.88 6.30
N ALA A 97 -13.24 2.82 5.57
CA ALA A 97 -11.92 2.68 4.94
C ALA A 97 -11.59 3.83 3.99
N ALA A 98 -12.55 4.27 3.17
CA ALA A 98 -12.39 5.40 2.27
C ALA A 98 -12.06 6.71 3.01
N GLU A 99 -12.77 7.01 4.10
CA GLU A 99 -12.51 8.22 4.89
C GLU A 99 -11.13 8.19 5.55
N ARG A 100 -10.68 7.02 6.04
CA ARG A 100 -9.32 6.86 6.57
C ARG A 100 -8.26 7.08 5.49
N TRP A 101 -8.51 6.53 4.30
CA TRP A 101 -7.62 6.68 3.15
C TRP A 101 -7.49 8.15 2.74
N GLU A 102 -8.60 8.87 2.59
CA GLU A 102 -8.60 10.30 2.27
C GLU A 102 -7.91 11.13 3.36
N ALA A 103 -8.12 10.79 4.63
CA ALA A 103 -7.52 11.51 5.75
C ALA A 103 -5.99 11.45 5.78
N LEU A 104 -5.36 10.42 5.19
CA LEU A 104 -3.90 10.34 5.06
C LEU A 104 -3.30 11.46 4.22
N PHE A 105 -4.09 12.05 3.32
CA PHE A 105 -3.66 13.07 2.37
C PHE A 105 -4.19 14.46 2.72
N ALA A 106 -4.75 14.64 3.91
CA ALA A 106 -5.20 15.95 4.36
C ALA A 106 -4.00 16.89 4.57
N ASP A 107 -4.17 18.16 4.16
CA ASP A 107 -3.15 19.19 4.32
C ASP A 107 -3.18 19.77 5.74
N THR A 108 -2.56 19.05 6.68
CA THR A 108 -2.35 19.53 8.05
C THR A 108 -0.88 19.51 8.46
N PRO A 109 -0.41 20.46 9.28
CA PRO A 109 0.98 20.49 9.74
C PRO A 109 1.42 19.21 10.45
N GLU A 110 0.52 18.55 11.19
CA GLU A 110 0.79 17.30 11.89
C GLU A 110 1.02 16.13 10.93
N LEU A 111 0.19 16.04 9.88
CA LEU A 111 0.29 15.01 8.84
C LEU A 111 1.54 15.22 7.99
N THR A 112 1.85 16.46 7.60
CA THR A 112 3.09 16.77 6.87
C THR A 112 4.32 16.30 7.65
N GLN A 113 4.39 16.61 8.95
CA GLN A 113 5.50 16.15 9.80
C GLN A 113 5.51 14.63 9.99
N ALA A 114 4.35 13.97 9.99
CA ALA A 114 4.26 12.51 10.07
C ALA A 114 4.83 11.85 8.82
N TRP A 115 4.49 12.35 7.64
CA TRP A 115 5.06 11.89 6.37
C TRP A 115 6.56 12.13 6.29
N GLU A 116 7.04 13.30 6.73
CA GLU A 116 8.48 13.57 6.84
C GLU A 116 9.16 12.54 7.76
N ARG A 117 8.60 12.28 8.96
CA ARG A 117 9.09 11.25 9.90
C ARG A 117 9.20 9.88 9.26
N ALA A 118 8.15 9.45 8.56
CA ALA A 118 8.11 8.16 7.88
C ALA A 118 9.18 8.04 6.77
N ALA A 119 9.48 9.15 6.08
CA ALA A 119 10.48 9.20 5.02
C ALA A 119 11.94 9.26 5.52
N TYR A 120 12.18 9.50 6.81
CA TYR A 120 13.56 9.57 7.33
C TYR A 120 14.25 8.19 7.34
N PRO A 121 15.55 8.12 6.99
CA PRO A 121 16.29 6.85 6.97
C PRO A 121 16.32 6.10 8.31
N THR A 122 16.19 6.80 9.43
CA THR A 122 16.15 6.19 10.77
C THR A 122 14.85 5.47 11.06
N PHE A 123 13.78 5.78 10.33
CA PHE A 123 12.49 5.14 10.47
C PHE A 123 12.35 3.91 9.55
N TYR A 124 13.02 3.93 8.40
CA TYR A 124 12.98 2.85 7.42
C TYR A 124 13.41 1.49 8.00
N ASP A 125 12.54 0.48 7.92
CA ASP A 125 12.86 -0.90 8.26
C ASP A 125 12.62 -1.87 7.08
N HIS A 126 13.69 -2.28 6.41
CA HIS A 126 13.62 -3.28 5.34
C HIS A 126 12.96 -4.60 5.75
N LYS A 127 12.97 -4.96 7.05
CA LYS A 127 12.32 -6.19 7.53
C LYS A 127 10.81 -6.14 7.41
N ALA A 128 10.21 -4.97 7.24
CA ALA A 128 8.78 -4.85 7.01
C ALA A 128 8.32 -5.52 5.70
N TRP A 129 9.24 -5.79 4.76
CA TRP A 129 8.97 -6.59 3.56
C TRP A 129 8.89 -8.11 3.81
N LEU A 130 9.44 -8.59 4.92
CA LEU A 130 9.62 -10.02 5.20
C LEU A 130 8.33 -10.74 5.66
N GLY A 131 7.21 -10.01 5.79
CA GLY A 131 5.96 -10.57 6.28
C GLY A 131 6.04 -11.11 7.71
N PRO A 132 4.93 -11.64 8.27
CA PRO A 132 4.88 -12.16 9.64
C PRO A 132 5.61 -13.50 9.89
N GLU A 133 6.22 -14.14 8.89
CA GLU A 133 6.77 -15.51 9.02
C GLU A 133 8.22 -15.68 8.50
N SER A 134 9.04 -14.63 8.56
CA SER A 134 10.50 -14.75 8.34
C SER A 134 11.28 -14.94 9.63
#